data_AF-A0A7J2IV62-F1
#
_entry.id   AF-A0A7J2IV62-F1
#
_cell.length_a   1.000
_cell.length_b   1.000
_cell.length_c   1.000
_cell.angle_alpha   90.00
_cell.angle_beta   90.00
_cell.angle_gamma   90.00
#
_symmetry.space_group_name_H-M   'P 1'
#
loop_
_entity.id
_entity.type
_entity.pdbx_description
1 polymer ?
#
loop_
_entity_poly.entity_id
_entity_poly.type
_entity_poly.pdbx_seq_one_letter_code
_entity_poly.pdbx_strand_id
1 'polypeptide(L)'
;FSIQDGMGPGGITVLAVEASDQKVAYVFFDGNNMMAGLRELLLSELREIGFQDGEVMTTDTHVVSAQVLSERGYHPIGEVMDWAILADYVRGAALSALKAMRPAAVRWVSTKARGLKVFGAKQLDKLCDIPLELMRGAKKYAFLTLAPAYVLLVLLALL
;
A
#
# COMPACT_ATOMS: atom_id res chain seq x y z
N PHE A 1 -2.42 8.19 -17.59
CA PHE A 1 -3.03 7.24 -16.63
C PHE A 1 -4.14 7.93 -15.88
N SER A 2 -5.19 7.18 -15.58
CA SER A 2 -6.40 7.62 -14.89
C SER A 2 -6.51 6.95 -13.52
N ILE A 3 -7.50 7.39 -12.73
CA ILE A 3 -7.87 6.76 -11.46
C ILE A 3 -8.23 5.29 -11.66
N GLN A 4 -8.91 4.96 -12.77
CA GLN A 4 -9.27 3.58 -13.11
C GLN A 4 -8.03 2.73 -13.38
N ASP A 5 -6.99 3.31 -13.98
CA ASP A 5 -5.71 2.61 -14.21
C ASP A 5 -4.90 2.39 -12.92
N GLY A 6 -5.31 2.97 -11.79
CA GLY A 6 -4.60 2.91 -10.51
C GLY A 6 -3.72 4.13 -10.20
N MET A 7 -3.77 5.19 -11.01
CA MET A 7 -3.04 6.44 -10.79
C MET A 7 -3.96 7.55 -10.25
N GLY A 8 -3.69 8.01 -9.04
CA GLY A 8 -4.35 9.14 -8.42
C GLY A 8 -3.95 10.48 -9.05
N PRO A 9 -4.68 11.57 -8.72
CA PRO A 9 -4.46 12.89 -9.29
C PRO A 9 -3.08 13.49 -8.93
N GLY A 10 -2.41 13.00 -7.89
CA GLY A 10 -1.04 13.38 -7.54
C GLY A 10 0.02 12.84 -8.51
N GLY A 11 -0.33 11.86 -9.35
CA GLY A 11 0.54 11.35 -10.41
C GLY A 11 1.88 10.82 -9.90
N ILE A 12 2.95 11.20 -10.59
CA ILE A 12 4.33 10.81 -10.27
C ILE A 12 5.07 12.04 -9.76
N THR A 13 5.60 11.95 -8.55
CA THR A 13 6.40 13.02 -7.92
C THR A 13 7.80 12.49 -7.63
N VAL A 14 8.83 13.27 -7.96
CA VAL A 14 10.22 12.93 -7.63
C VAL A 14 10.82 14.03 -6.75
N LEU A 15 11.36 13.62 -5.60
CA LEU A 15 12.18 14.45 -4.74
C LEU A 15 13.65 14.03 -4.90
N ALA A 16 14.44 14.90 -5.51
CA ALA A 16 15.90 14.75 -5.56
C ALA A 16 16.53 15.44 -4.35
N VAL A 17 17.41 14.72 -3.66
CA VAL A 17 18.18 15.24 -2.51
C VAL A 17 19.65 14.96 -2.75
N GLU A 18 20.48 15.97 -2.54
CA GLU A 18 21.94 15.82 -2.55
C GLU A 18 22.49 16.15 -1.16
N ALA A 19 23.18 15.19 -0.55
CA ALA A 19 23.84 15.34 0.75
C ALA A 19 25.18 14.60 0.72
N SER A 20 26.24 15.23 1.22
CA SER A 20 27.59 14.65 1.22
C SER A 20 28.02 14.11 -0.16
N ASP A 21 27.77 14.89 -1.22
CA ASP A 21 28.03 14.54 -2.62
C ASP A 21 27.30 13.28 -3.15
N GLN A 22 26.30 12.79 -2.41
CA GLN A 22 25.43 11.70 -2.82
C GLN A 22 24.05 12.22 -3.21
N LYS A 23 23.66 11.98 -4.47
CA LYS A 23 22.33 12.27 -5.02
C LYS A 23 21.43 11.06 -4.87
N VAL A 24 20.29 11.28 -4.22
CA VAL A 24 19.26 10.29 -3.94
C VAL A 24 17.94 10.74 -4.55
N ALA A 25 17.24 9.83 -5.23
CA ALA A 25 15.91 10.07 -5.77
C ALA A 25 14.84 9.34 -4.96
N TYR A 26 13.86 10.08 -4.44
CA TYR A 26 12.64 9.50 -3.88
C TYR A 26 11.50 9.68 -4.87
N VAL A 27 11.00 8.59 -5.43
CA VAL A 27 9.89 8.59 -6.37
C VAL A 27 8.62 8.17 -5.63
N PHE A 28 7.57 8.97 -5.76
CA PHE A 28 6.25 8.72 -5.20
C PHE A 28 5.25 8.58 -6.34
N PHE A 29 4.56 7.45 -6.34
CA PHE A 29 3.37 7.25 -7.16
C PHE A 29 2.15 7.50 -6.30
N ASP A 30 1.25 8.37 -6.76
CA ASP A 30 -0.07 8.49 -6.16
C ASP A 30 -0.90 7.26 -6.52
N GLY A 31 -0.80 6.22 -5.70
CA GLY A 31 -1.37 4.91 -5.93
C GLY A 31 -1.36 4.12 -4.62
N ASN A 32 -1.97 2.94 -4.63
CA ASN A 32 -2.04 2.09 -3.44
C ASN A 32 -0.83 1.15 -3.36
N ASN A 33 -0.70 0.23 -4.33
CA ASN A 33 0.38 -0.75 -4.42
C ASN A 33 1.10 -0.69 -5.76
N MET A 34 2.20 -1.44 -5.89
CA MET A 34 3.02 -1.55 -7.10
C MET A 34 3.26 -3.00 -7.47
N MET A 35 3.37 -3.28 -8.77
CA MET A 35 3.78 -4.59 -9.27
C MET A 35 5.21 -4.95 -8.85
N ALA A 36 5.43 -6.21 -8.46
CA ALA A 36 6.75 -6.72 -8.13
C ALA A 36 7.71 -6.60 -9.33
N GLY A 37 8.95 -6.16 -9.10
CA GLY A 37 9.96 -5.94 -10.14
C GLY A 37 9.93 -4.54 -10.76
N LEU A 38 8.79 -3.84 -10.73
CA LEU A 38 8.72 -2.47 -11.27
C LEU A 38 9.59 -1.51 -10.46
N ARG A 39 9.60 -1.66 -9.13
CA ARG A 39 10.47 -0.88 -8.25
C ARG A 39 11.93 -1.00 -8.64
N GLU A 40 12.42 -2.23 -8.80
CA GLU A 40 13.82 -2.51 -9.12
C GLU A 40 14.20 -1.95 -10.50
N LEU A 41 13.29 -2.08 -11.48
CA LEU A 41 13.46 -1.52 -12.82
C LEU A 41 13.59 0.01 -12.75
N LEU A 42 12.68 0.70 -12.05
CA LEU A 42 12.72 2.15 -11.94
C LEU A 42 13.98 2.63 -11.19
N LEU A 43 14.45 1.88 -10.19
CA LEU A 43 15.72 2.18 -9.52
C LEU A 43 16.93 2.01 -10.44
N SER A 44 16.95 1.02 -11.36
CA SER A 44 17.99 0.96 -12.39
C SER A 44 17.96 2.18 -13.32
N GLU A 45 16.78 2.60 -13.78
CA GLU A 45 16.62 3.77 -14.65
C GLU A 45 17.16 5.06 -13.99
N LEU A 46 16.91 5.23 -12.69
CA LEU A 46 17.39 6.38 -11.92
C LEU A 46 18.92 6.38 -11.78
N ARG A 47 19.54 5.19 -11.63
CA ARG A 47 21.00 5.06 -11.56
C ARG A 47 21.68 5.50 -12.87
N GLU A 48 21.10 5.16 -14.01
CA GLU A 48 21.63 5.54 -15.32
C GLU A 48 21.66 7.06 -15.56
N ILE A 49 20.75 7.81 -14.92
CA ILE A 49 20.68 9.27 -15.05
C ILE A 49 21.44 10.03 -13.95
N GLY A 50 22.24 9.33 -13.15
CA GLY A 50 23.19 9.94 -12.23
C GLY A 50 22.76 10.04 -10.77
N PHE A 51 21.71 9.34 -10.35
CA PHE A 51 21.44 9.11 -8.93
C PHE A 51 22.29 7.96 -8.41
N GLN A 52 22.91 8.12 -7.24
CA GLN A 52 23.70 7.06 -6.61
C GLN A 52 22.82 6.09 -5.83
N ASP A 53 21.68 6.56 -5.33
CA ASP A 53 20.72 5.76 -4.57
C ASP A 53 19.28 6.28 -4.79
N GLY A 54 18.30 5.54 -4.30
CA GLY A 54 16.91 5.97 -4.38
C GLY A 54 15.92 4.98 -3.81
N GLU A 55 14.67 5.42 -3.75
CA GLU A 55 13.56 4.60 -3.30
C GLU A 55 12.31 4.93 -4.11
N VAL A 56 11.49 3.92 -4.39
CA VAL A 56 10.25 4.06 -5.15
C VAL A 56 9.10 3.59 -4.28
N MET A 57 8.12 4.47 -4.08
CA MET A 57 7.07 4.32 -3.09
C MET A 57 5.71 4.65 -3.68
N THR A 58 4.66 4.13 -3.05
CA THR A 58 3.27 4.55 -3.26
C THR A 58 2.79 5.36 -2.07
N THR A 59 1.89 6.31 -2.30
CA THR A 59 1.37 7.22 -1.25
C THR A 59 0.25 6.62 -0.41
N ASP A 60 -0.44 5.62 -0.96
CA ASP A 60 -1.66 5.01 -0.40
C ASP A 60 -2.68 6.05 0.10
N THR A 61 -3.01 7.03 -0.76
CA THR A 61 -4.06 8.02 -0.46
C THR A 61 -5.48 7.43 -0.45
N HIS A 62 -5.64 6.16 -0.82
CA HIS A 62 -6.92 5.46 -1.05
C HIS A 62 -7.86 6.09 -2.10
N VAL A 63 -7.45 7.12 -2.81
CA VAL A 63 -8.28 7.75 -3.88
C VAL A 63 -8.59 6.76 -5.00
N VAL A 64 -7.67 5.84 -5.28
CA VAL A 64 -7.81 4.82 -6.32
C VAL A 64 -8.47 3.53 -5.82
N SER A 65 -8.73 3.40 -4.51
CA SER A 65 -9.33 2.19 -3.92
C SER A 65 -10.82 2.08 -4.26
N ALA A 66 -11.28 0.85 -4.49
CA ALA A 66 -12.67 0.51 -4.84
C ALA A 66 -13.22 1.22 -6.09
N GLN A 67 -12.34 1.55 -7.05
CA GLN A 67 -12.69 2.25 -8.29
C GLN A 67 -13.04 1.30 -9.44
N VAL A 68 -12.64 0.03 -9.36
CA VAL A 68 -12.87 -0.97 -10.41
C VAL A 68 -13.40 -2.28 -9.81
N LEU A 69 -14.13 -3.04 -10.61
CA LEU A 69 -14.62 -4.38 -10.25
C LEU A 69 -13.50 -5.43 -10.44
N SER A 70 -12.43 -5.31 -9.66
CA SER A 70 -11.37 -6.32 -9.54
C SER A 70 -11.39 -6.96 -8.16
N GLU A 71 -10.71 -8.09 -7.97
CA GLU A 71 -10.58 -8.74 -6.66
C GLU A 71 -10.04 -7.77 -5.59
N ARG A 72 -9.15 -6.85 -5.99
CA ARG A 72 -8.55 -5.83 -5.12
C ARG A 72 -9.33 -4.51 -5.09
N GLY A 73 -10.26 -4.30 -6.02
CA GLY A 73 -11.00 -3.05 -6.17
C GLY A 73 -10.22 -1.90 -6.82
N TYR A 74 -8.96 -2.12 -7.23
CA TYR A 74 -8.07 -1.18 -7.90
C TYR A 74 -6.98 -1.94 -8.67
N HIS A 75 -6.28 -1.25 -9.56
CA HIS A 75 -5.07 -1.76 -10.22
C HIS A 75 -3.82 -1.22 -9.50
N PRO A 76 -2.88 -2.07 -9.06
CA PRO A 76 -1.56 -1.60 -8.64
C PRO A 76 -0.84 -0.87 -9.77
N ILE A 77 0.06 0.04 -9.41
CA ILE A 77 0.94 0.72 -10.35
C ILE A 77 1.72 -0.32 -11.15
N GLY A 78 1.58 -0.26 -12.47
CA GLY A 78 2.20 -1.19 -13.41
C GLY A 78 1.39 -2.43 -13.78
N GLU A 79 0.20 -2.67 -13.21
CA GLU A 79 -0.59 -3.85 -13.58
C GLU A 79 -1.23 -3.73 -14.98
N VAL A 80 -1.81 -2.56 -15.26
CA VAL A 80 -2.46 -2.24 -16.55
C VAL A 80 -1.76 -1.10 -17.29
N MET A 81 -0.59 -0.69 -16.80
CA MET A 81 0.22 0.40 -17.35
C MET A 81 1.43 -0.17 -18.08
N ASP A 82 1.83 0.44 -19.19
CA ASP A 82 3.07 0.11 -19.86
C ASP A 82 4.28 0.57 -19.03
N TRP A 83 5.21 -0.35 -18.77
CA TRP A 83 6.36 -0.09 -17.90
C TRP A 83 7.40 0.81 -18.54
N ALA A 84 7.56 0.79 -19.86
CA ALA A 84 8.48 1.68 -20.56
C ALA A 84 7.94 3.12 -20.50
N ILE A 85 6.64 3.31 -20.72
CA ILE A 85 6.00 4.63 -20.57
C ILE A 85 6.12 5.14 -19.13
N LEU A 86 5.91 4.28 -18.14
CA LEU A 86 6.11 4.65 -16.73
C LEU A 86 7.56 5.06 -16.43
N ALA A 87 8.54 4.29 -16.92
CA ALA A 87 9.95 4.60 -16.77
C ALA A 87 10.31 5.95 -17.40
N ASP A 88 9.79 6.25 -18.60
CA ASP A 88 9.99 7.53 -19.28
C ASP A 88 9.44 8.71 -18.46
N TYR A 89 8.24 8.57 -17.88
CA TYR A 89 7.70 9.62 -17.01
C TYR A 89 8.52 9.81 -15.74
N VAL A 90 8.96 8.73 -15.10
CA VAL A 90 9.84 8.80 -13.92
C VAL A 90 11.15 9.47 -14.28
N ARG A 91 11.79 9.08 -15.39
CA ARG A 91 13.04 9.66 -15.89
C ARG A 91 12.87 11.16 -16.18
N GLY A 92 11.77 11.56 -16.82
CA GLY A 92 11.45 12.96 -17.09
C GLY A 92 11.26 13.78 -15.81
N ALA A 93 10.52 13.25 -14.83
CA ALA A 93 10.31 13.89 -13.54
C ALA A 93 11.62 14.00 -12.75
N ALA A 94 12.44 12.96 -12.75
CA ALA A 94 13.72 12.91 -12.04
C ALA A 94 14.74 13.88 -12.66
N LEU A 95 14.83 13.96 -14.00
CA LEU A 95 15.66 14.95 -14.69
C LEU A 95 15.21 16.39 -14.40
N SER A 96 13.90 16.61 -14.29
CA SER A 96 13.34 17.91 -13.91
C SER A 96 13.70 18.27 -12.47
N ALA A 97 13.65 17.29 -11.55
CA ALA A 97 14.07 17.47 -10.17
C ALA A 97 15.57 17.79 -10.06
N LEU A 98 16.43 17.09 -10.81
CA LEU A 98 17.86 17.38 -10.89
C LEU A 98 18.13 18.82 -11.36
N LYS A 99 17.46 19.27 -12.42
CA LYS A 99 17.59 20.64 -12.94
C LYS A 99 17.13 21.71 -11.94
N ALA A 100 16.18 21.37 -11.09
CA ALA A 100 15.63 22.29 -10.08
C ALA A 100 16.42 22.29 -8.76
N MET A 101 17.44 21.44 -8.61
CA MET A 101 18.23 21.36 -7.38
C MET A 101 18.92 22.68 -7.08
N ARG A 102 18.90 23.04 -5.79
CA ARG A 102 19.52 24.24 -5.24
C ARG A 102 19.80 24.02 -3.75
N PRO A 103 20.76 24.75 -3.17
CA PRO A 103 20.97 24.72 -1.72
C PRO A 103 19.67 25.00 -0.96
N ALA A 104 19.33 24.13 -0.01
CA ALA A 104 18.10 24.20 0.76
C ALA A 104 18.34 23.72 2.20
N ALA A 105 17.48 24.15 3.12
CA ALA A 105 17.44 23.67 4.50
C ALA A 105 16.14 22.90 4.74
N VAL A 106 16.25 21.73 5.35
CA VAL A 106 15.09 20.92 5.72
C VAL A 106 14.61 21.33 7.11
N ARG A 107 13.29 21.51 7.26
CA ARG A 107 12.62 21.71 8.54
C ARG A 107 11.45 20.75 8.64
N TRP A 108 11.24 20.18 9.81
CA TRP A 108 10.07 19.34 10.09
C TRP A 108 9.36 19.88 11.34
N VAL A 109 8.05 19.66 11.39
CA VAL A 109 7.21 20.02 12.53
C VAL A 109 6.19 18.92 12.77
N SER A 110 5.98 18.57 14.03
CA SER A 110 4.87 17.71 14.44
C SER A 110 3.75 18.59 14.99
N THR A 111 2.53 18.37 14.51
CA THR A 111 1.35 19.10 14.96
C THR A 111 0.24 18.12 15.35
N LYS A 112 -0.58 18.53 16.32
CA LYS A 112 -1.74 17.77 16.76
C LYS A 112 -2.98 18.26 16.02
N ALA A 113 -3.49 17.44 15.10
CA ALA A 113 -4.80 17.68 14.50
C ALA A 113 -5.89 17.51 15.57
N ARG A 114 -6.72 18.54 15.76
CA ARG A 114 -7.84 18.54 16.73
C ARG A 114 -9.17 18.51 15.98
N GLY A 115 -10.20 17.94 16.60
CA GLY A 115 -11.55 17.89 16.03
C GLY A 115 -11.77 16.82 14.95
N LEU A 116 -10.76 15.99 14.64
CA LEU A 116 -10.91 14.83 13.77
C LEU A 116 -11.60 13.69 14.54
N LYS A 117 -12.65 13.14 13.94
CA LYS A 117 -13.23 11.86 14.38
C LYS A 117 -12.46 10.75 13.70
N VAL A 118 -11.59 10.08 14.45
CA VAL A 118 -10.84 8.92 13.97
C VAL A 118 -11.34 7.66 14.69
N PHE A 119 -11.10 6.50 14.09
CA PHE A 119 -11.24 5.23 14.79
C PHE A 119 -10.19 5.17 15.89
N GLY A 120 -10.61 5.36 17.15
CA GLY A 120 -9.71 5.34 18.29
C GLY A 120 -9.27 3.93 18.63
N ALA A 121 -8.17 3.81 19.38
CA ALA A 121 -7.62 2.51 19.81
C ALA A 121 -8.68 1.59 20.43
N LYS A 122 -9.52 2.12 21.33
CA LYS A 122 -10.61 1.34 21.96
C LYS A 122 -11.64 0.80 20.97
N GLN A 123 -11.96 1.56 19.93
CA GLN A 123 -12.88 1.10 18.89
C GLN A 123 -12.22 0.04 18.01
N LEU A 124 -10.92 0.18 17.74
CA LEU A 124 -10.13 -0.81 17.03
C LEU A 124 -10.07 -2.14 17.82
N ASP A 125 -9.78 -2.06 19.12
CA ASP A 125 -9.74 -3.22 20.02
C ASP A 125 -11.07 -3.98 19.99
N LYS A 126 -12.19 -3.26 20.11
CA LYS A 126 -13.53 -3.85 20.02
C LYS A 126 -13.80 -4.53 18.69
N LEU A 127 -13.33 -3.96 17.56
CA LEU A 127 -13.48 -4.61 16.26
C LEU A 127 -12.69 -5.92 16.21
N CYS A 128 -11.52 -5.99 16.83
CA CYS A 128 -10.71 -7.20 16.92
C CYS A 128 -11.32 -8.26 17.86
N ASP A 129 -12.02 -7.84 18.93
CA ASP A 129 -12.66 -8.74 19.88
C ASP A 129 -13.87 -9.48 19.28
N ILE A 130 -14.63 -8.84 18.39
CA ILE A 130 -15.85 -9.42 17.80
C ILE A 130 -15.60 -10.78 17.11
N PRO A 131 -14.63 -10.93 16.19
CA PRO A 131 -14.30 -12.23 15.60
C PRO A 131 -13.88 -13.28 16.63
N LEU A 132 -13.11 -12.88 17.65
CA LEU A 132 -12.64 -13.80 18.70
C LEU A 132 -13.80 -14.34 19.55
N GLU A 133 -14.75 -13.48 19.92
CA GLU A 133 -15.96 -13.88 20.63
C GLU A 133 -16.83 -14.80 19.78
N LEU A 134 -17.03 -14.47 18.51
CA LEU A 134 -17.74 -15.31 17.54
C LEU A 134 -17.10 -16.68 17.39
N MET A 135 -15.79 -16.77 17.23
CA MET A 135 -15.07 -18.04 17.11
C MET A 135 -15.17 -18.88 18.38
N ARG A 136 -15.06 -18.26 19.56
CA ARG A 136 -15.23 -18.97 20.85
C ARG A 136 -16.65 -19.51 20.99
N GLY A 137 -17.65 -18.70 20.65
CA GLY A 137 -19.06 -19.10 20.62
C GLY A 137 -19.28 -20.28 19.67
N ALA A 138 -18.86 -20.15 18.41
CA ALA A 138 -18.99 -21.18 17.39
C ALA A 138 -18.35 -22.50 17.82
N LYS A 139 -17.13 -22.48 18.38
CA LYS A 139 -16.45 -23.67 18.91
C LYS A 139 -17.24 -24.32 20.03
N LYS A 140 -17.77 -23.52 20.97
CA LYS A 140 -18.58 -24.03 22.09
C LYS A 140 -19.87 -24.70 21.59
N TYR A 141 -20.60 -24.05 20.69
CA TYR A 141 -21.83 -24.60 20.13
C TYR A 141 -21.57 -25.84 19.28
N ALA A 142 -20.53 -25.83 18.44
CA ALA A 142 -20.13 -26.99 17.65
C ALA A 142 -19.79 -28.19 18.54
N PHE A 143 -19.06 -27.98 19.64
CA PHE A 143 -18.78 -29.07 20.58
C PHE A 143 -20.06 -29.59 21.26
N LEU A 144 -20.95 -28.68 21.69
CA LEU A 144 -22.20 -29.05 22.35
C LEU A 144 -23.18 -29.79 21.44
N THR A 145 -23.16 -29.55 20.13
CA THR A 145 -24.09 -30.21 19.19
C THR A 145 -23.46 -31.43 18.52
N LEU A 146 -22.21 -31.35 18.07
CA LEU A 146 -21.57 -32.42 17.32
C LEU A 146 -21.09 -33.56 18.23
N ALA A 147 -20.62 -33.27 19.46
CA ALA A 147 -20.13 -34.33 20.33
C ALA A 147 -21.25 -35.31 20.75
N PRO A 148 -22.45 -34.86 21.19
CA PRO A 148 -23.54 -35.78 21.49
C PRO A 148 -24.06 -36.52 20.25
N ALA A 149 -24.15 -35.84 19.10
CA ALA A 149 -24.56 -36.46 17.85
C ALA A 149 -23.58 -37.56 17.43
N TYR A 150 -22.28 -37.33 17.57
CA TYR A 150 -21.24 -38.31 17.28
C TYR A 150 -21.31 -39.51 18.24
N VAL A 151 -21.50 -39.26 19.55
CA VAL A 151 -21.69 -40.34 20.53
C VAL A 151 -22.92 -41.18 20.19
N LEU A 152 -24.04 -40.56 19.84
CA LEU A 152 -25.26 -41.26 19.43
C LEU A 152 -25.03 -42.12 18.18
N LEU A 153 -24.34 -41.58 17.16
CA LEU A 153 -24.02 -42.32 15.94
C LEU A 153 -23.13 -43.54 16.23
N VAL A 154 -22.12 -43.40 17.09
CA VAL A 154 -21.26 -44.51 17.51
C VAL A 154 -22.06 -45.58 18.26
N LEU A 155 -22.96 -45.19 19.18
CA LEU A 155 -23.83 -46.13 19.89
C LEU A 155 -24.76 -46.89 18.93
N LEU A 156 -25.34 -46.21 17.94
CA LEU A 156 -26.18 -46.83 16.92
C LEU A 156 -25.40 -47.79 16.01
N ALA A 157 -24.13 -47.52 15.73
CA ALA A 157 -23.28 -48.39 14.92
C ALA A 157 -22.81 -49.66 15.66
N LEU A 158 -22.91 -49.69 16.98
CA LEU A 158 -22.53 -50.82 17.82
C LEU A 158 -23.72 -51.73 18.21
N LEU A 159 -24.95 -51.33 17.86
CA LEU A 159 -26.18 -52.12 17.97
C LEU A 159 -26.37 -53.00 16.72
#